data_AF-A0A2D5TKP1-F1
#
_entry.id   AF-A0A2D5TKP1-F1
#
_cell.length_a   1.000
_cell.length_b   1.000
_cell.length_c   1.000
_cell.angle_alpha   90.00
_cell.angle_beta   90.00
_cell.angle_gamma   90.00
#
_symmetry.space_group_name_H-M   'P 1'
#
loop_
_entity.id
_entity.type
_entity.pdbx_description
1 polymer ?
#
loop_
_entity_poly.entity_id
_entity_poly.type
_entity_poly.pdbx_seq_one_letter_code
_entity_poly.pdbx_strand_id
1 'polypeptide(L)'
;MLNDEKRPAFNSTVVEHDGKFASSQARFGSFMYDIDNNIVGINGRSLKVVNLSDNKETYFQAWVDGYQNDGLSHNEAVNNALKLAQECCV
;
A
#
# COMPACT_ATOMS: atom_id res chain seq x y z
N MET A 1 23.61 -26.05 17.44
CA MET A 1 22.57 -25.36 18.21
C MET A 1 22.47 -23.97 17.63
N LEU A 2 21.37 -23.65 16.95
CA LEU A 2 21.19 -22.36 16.28
C LEU A 2 21.00 -21.26 17.33
N ASN A 3 21.72 -20.15 17.16
CA ASN A 3 21.55 -18.94 17.94
C ASN A 3 20.34 -18.17 17.39
N ASP A 4 19.24 -18.14 18.15
CA ASP A 4 18.12 -17.23 17.89
C ASP A 4 18.53 -15.80 18.29
N GLU A 5 19.06 -15.04 17.33
CA GLU A 5 19.17 -13.59 17.44
C GLU A 5 17.75 -12.99 17.53
N LYS A 6 17.41 -12.58 18.74
CA LYS A 6 16.18 -11.87 19.09
C LYS A 6 16.19 -10.49 18.40
N ARG A 7 15.69 -10.42 17.17
CA ARG A 7 15.48 -9.16 16.43
C ARG A 7 14.61 -8.22 17.28
N PRO A 8 14.97 -6.94 17.44
CA PRO A 8 14.13 -6.00 18.16
C PRO A 8 12.79 -5.87 17.41
N ALA A 9 11.69 -6.06 18.14
CA ALA A 9 10.36 -5.80 17.63
C ALA A 9 10.25 -4.28 17.39
N PHE A 10 10.32 -3.87 16.13
CA PHE A 10 9.96 -2.51 15.72
C PHE A 10 8.48 -2.31 16.01
N ASN A 11 8.17 -1.73 17.16
CA ASN A 11 6.82 -1.34 17.52
C ASN A 11 6.56 0.02 16.86
N SER A 12 6.22 -0.01 15.58
CA SER A 12 5.83 1.18 14.83
C SER A 12 4.50 1.68 15.38
N THR A 13 4.57 2.57 16.37
CA THR A 13 3.39 3.25 16.92
C THR A 13 2.85 4.21 15.85
N VAL A 14 1.70 3.86 15.27
CA VAL A 14 0.97 4.74 14.33
C VAL A 14 -0.03 5.56 15.14
N VAL A 15 0.02 6.88 14.97
CA VAL A 15 -0.91 7.83 15.59
C VAL A 15 -1.91 8.26 14.53
N GLU A 16 -3.21 8.10 14.82
CA GLU A 16 -4.30 8.50 13.93
C GLU A 16 -4.46 10.03 13.91
N HIS A 17 -5.20 10.55 12.93
CA HIS A 17 -5.41 11.99 12.74
C HIS A 17 -6.17 12.69 13.89
N ASP A 18 -6.73 11.91 14.83
CA ASP A 18 -7.40 12.39 16.05
C ASP A 18 -6.49 12.33 17.29
N GLY A 19 -5.20 11.98 17.11
CA GLY A 19 -4.22 11.88 18.18
C GLY A 19 -4.31 10.61 19.02
N LYS A 20 -5.18 9.65 18.67
CA LYS A 20 -5.24 8.35 19.35
C LYS A 20 -4.19 7.40 18.78
N PHE A 21 -3.61 6.59 19.67
CA PHE A 21 -2.78 5.46 19.26
C PHE A 21 -3.67 4.40 18.62
N ALA A 22 -3.39 4.05 17.36
CA ALA A 22 -4.09 2.95 16.71
C ALA A 22 -3.88 1.68 17.54
N SER A 23 -4.97 1.15 18.12
CA SER A 23 -4.92 -0.05 18.97
C SER A 23 -4.62 -1.33 18.19
N SER A 24 -4.71 -1.27 16.86
CA SER A 24 -4.21 -2.30 15.96
C SER A 24 -2.86 -1.85 15.42
N GLN A 25 -1.83 -2.69 15.60
CA GLN A 25 -0.62 -2.59 14.78
C GLN A 25 -1.07 -2.60 13.32
N ALA A 26 -1.05 -1.44 12.66
CA ALA A 26 -1.31 -1.36 11.24
C ALA A 26 -0.20 -2.17 10.57
N ARG A 27 -0.54 -3.37 10.08
CA ARG A 27 0.43 -4.25 9.44
C ARG A 27 0.98 -3.53 8.21
N PHE A 28 2.27 -3.62 7.95
CA PHE A 28 2.83 -3.13 6.69
C PHE A 28 2.04 -3.73 5.51
N GLY A 29 1.59 -2.90 4.58
CA GLY A 29 0.70 -3.33 3.48
C GLY A 29 -0.80 -3.29 3.80
N SER A 30 -1.23 -2.67 4.91
CA SER A 30 -2.65 -2.40 5.15
C SER A 30 -3.16 -1.27 4.24
N PHE A 31 -4.39 -1.38 3.75
CA PHE A 31 -5.02 -0.39 2.86
C PHE A 31 -5.94 0.58 3.61
N MET A 32 -5.94 1.84 3.18
CA MET A 32 -6.93 2.86 3.55
C MET A 32 -7.88 3.07 2.37
N TYR A 33 -9.18 3.19 2.65
CA TYR A 33 -10.21 3.29 1.62
C TYR A 33 -11.00 4.60 1.74
N ASP A 34 -11.39 5.17 0.61
CA ASP A 34 -12.39 6.25 0.57
C ASP A 34 -13.82 5.69 0.63
N ILE A 35 -14.81 6.59 0.52
CA ILE A 35 -16.23 6.26 0.57
C ILE A 35 -16.71 5.40 -0.62
N ASP A 36 -15.94 5.40 -1.72
CA ASP A 36 -16.21 4.64 -2.94
C ASP A 36 -15.42 3.31 -2.97
N ASN A 37 -14.79 2.94 -1.85
CA ASN A 37 -13.91 1.79 -1.69
C ASN A 37 -12.63 1.84 -2.54
N ASN A 38 -12.14 3.01 -2.97
CA ASN A 38 -10.83 3.11 -3.61
C ASN A 38 -9.71 3.10 -2.57
N ILE A 39 -8.59 2.45 -2.87
CA ILE A 39 -7.39 2.42 -2.02
C ILE A 39 -6.67 3.77 -2.14
N VAL A 40 -6.92 4.66 -1.18
CA VAL A 40 -6.31 6.00 -1.16
C VAL A 40 -4.99 6.04 -0.40
N GLY A 41 -4.59 4.95 0.25
CA GLY A 41 -3.28 4.84 0.88
C GLY A 41 -2.89 3.43 1.30
N ILE A 42 -1.58 3.22 1.46
CA ILE A 42 -0.98 1.96 1.91
C ILE A 42 -0.08 2.27 3.10
N ASN A 43 -0.31 1.62 4.25
CA ASN A 43 0.51 1.86 5.43
C ASN A 43 1.95 1.34 5.23
N GLY A 44 2.91 2.21 5.51
CA GLY A 44 4.34 1.92 5.43
C GLY A 44 4.91 1.80 4.02
N ARG A 45 4.17 2.25 3.00
CA ARG A 45 4.60 2.27 1.59
C ARG A 45 4.21 3.59 0.93
N SER A 46 5.00 4.04 -0.05
CA SER A 46 4.69 5.23 -0.84
C SER A 46 3.70 4.87 -1.95
N LEU A 47 2.51 5.47 -1.94
CA LEU A 47 1.48 5.29 -2.97
C LEU A 47 1.35 6.53 -3.84
N LYS A 48 1.35 6.33 -5.15
CA LYS A 48 0.90 7.32 -6.15
C LYS A 48 -0.03 6.64 -7.13
N VAL A 49 -1.15 7.28 -7.47
CA VAL A 49 -2.08 6.79 -8.49
C VAL A 49 -2.43 7.92 -9.44
N VAL A 50 -2.48 7.62 -10.73
CA VAL A 50 -2.84 8.54 -11.81
C VAL A 50 -3.98 7.91 -12.61
N ASN A 51 -5.08 8.65 -12.74
CA ASN A 51 -6.15 8.30 -13.66
C ASN A 51 -5.74 8.79 -15.06
N LEU A 52 -5.60 7.85 -15.99
CA LEU A 52 -5.22 8.08 -17.38
C LEU A 52 -6.38 7.79 -18.34
N SER A 53 -7.59 7.62 -17.79
CA SER A 53 -8.80 7.34 -18.57
C SER A 53 -9.07 8.45 -19.58
N ASP A 54 -9.36 8.05 -20.81
CA ASP A 54 -9.89 8.94 -21.83
C ASP A 54 -11.35 8.59 -22.15
N ASN A 55 -12.00 9.36 -23.02
CA ASN A 55 -13.42 9.21 -23.34
C ASN A 55 -13.85 7.81 -23.86
N LYS A 56 -12.95 6.84 -23.99
CA LYS A 56 -13.25 5.50 -24.52
C LYS A 56 -12.78 4.34 -23.63
N GLU A 57 -11.75 4.51 -22.81
CA GLU A 57 -11.25 3.43 -21.95
C GLU A 57 -10.88 3.93 -20.55
N THR A 58 -11.26 3.16 -19.54
CA THR A 58 -10.88 3.43 -18.15
C THR A 58 -9.54 2.78 -17.87
N TYR A 59 -8.55 3.58 -17.47
CA TYR A 59 -7.18 3.13 -17.25
C TYR A 59 -6.56 3.89 -16.08
N PHE A 60 -5.96 3.14 -15.16
CA PHE A 60 -5.27 3.66 -13.98
C PHE A 60 -3.84 3.15 -13.94
N GLN A 61 -2.92 4.04 -13.59
CA GLN A 61 -1.52 3.70 -13.33
C GLN A 61 -1.18 4.00 -11.88
N ALA A 62 -0.57 3.04 -11.20
CA ALA A 62 -0.19 3.15 -9.80
C ALA A 62 1.30 2.83 -9.60
N TRP A 63 1.89 3.48 -8.60
CA TRP A 63 3.23 3.23 -8.12
C TRP A 63 3.19 2.91 -6.64
N VAL A 64 3.81 1.81 -6.25
CA VAL A 64 4.03 1.42 -4.85
C VAL A 64 5.52 1.26 -4.61
N ASP A 65 6.09 2.13 -3.78
CA ASP A 65 7.55 2.18 -3.50
C ASP A 65 8.42 2.24 -4.77
N GLY A 66 7.94 2.97 -5.79
CA GLY A 66 8.64 3.14 -7.07
C GLY A 66 8.37 2.04 -8.11
N TYR A 67 7.69 0.94 -7.73
CA TYR A 67 7.28 -0.09 -8.68
C TYR A 67 5.97 0.31 -9.35
N GLN A 68 6.00 0.42 -10.67
CA GLN A 68 4.88 0.83 -11.50
C GLN A 68 4.09 -0.38 -11.99
N ASN A 69 2.76 -0.29 -11.92
CA ASN A 69 1.87 -1.18 -12.67
C ASN A 69 0.54 -0.49 -12.98
N ASP A 70 -0.31 -1.15 -13.76
CA ASP A 70 -1.58 -0.61 -14.21
C ASP A 70 -2.78 -1.53 -13.93
N GLY A 71 -3.97 -1.02 -14.21
CA GLY A 71 -5.24 -1.74 -14.04
C GLY A 71 -6.41 -0.98 -14.65
N LEU A 72 -7.52 -1.68 -14.84
CA LEU A 72 -8.78 -1.11 -15.36
C LEU A 72 -9.52 -0.30 -14.29
N SER A 73 -9.22 -0.56 -13.02
CA SER A 73 -9.69 0.22 -11.88
C SER A 73 -8.53 0.72 -11.03
N HIS A 74 -8.79 1.76 -10.22
CA HIS A 74 -7.85 2.28 -9.25
C HIS A 74 -7.25 1.17 -8.39
N ASN A 75 -8.10 0.34 -7.77
CA ASN A 75 -7.67 -0.70 -6.84
C ASN A 75 -6.88 -1.82 -7.53
N GLU A 76 -7.25 -2.15 -8.76
CA GLU A 76 -6.52 -3.14 -9.54
C GLU A 76 -5.10 -2.66 -9.82
N ALA A 77 -4.94 -1.42 -10.29
CA ALA A 77 -3.62 -0.83 -10.52
C ALA A 77 -2.76 -0.84 -9.25
N VAL A 78 -3.35 -0.46 -8.10
CA VAL A 78 -2.66 -0.47 -6.81
C VAL A 78 -2.23 -1.88 -6.38
N ASN A 79 -3.12 -2.87 -6.50
CA ASN A 79 -2.80 -4.26 -6.14
C ASN A 79 -1.72 -4.85 -7.05
N ASN A 80 -1.78 -4.56 -8.35
CA ASN A 80 -0.79 -5.00 -9.32
C ASN A 80 0.59 -4.39 -9.04
N ALA A 81 0.65 -3.12 -8.68
CA ALA A 81 1.88 -2.43 -8.31
C ALA A 81 2.46 -2.96 -6.98
N LEU A 82 1.61 -3.18 -5.97
CA LEU A 82 2.03 -3.75 -4.68
C LEU A 82 2.57 -5.18 -4.84
N LYS A 83 1.88 -6.02 -5.63
CA LYS A 83 2.31 -7.38 -5.91
C LYS A 83 3.69 -7.38 -6.56
N LEU A 84 3.88 -6.55 -7.58
CA LEU A 84 5.18 -6.38 -8.23
C LEU A 84 6.27 -5.93 -7.23
N ALA A 85 5.96 -4.96 -6.38
CA ALA A 85 6.90 -4.47 -5.35
C ALA A 85 7.28 -5.55 -4.32
N GLN A 86 6.38 -6.48 -4.00
CA GLN A 86 6.64 -7.59 -3.09
C GLN A 86 7.46 -8.71 -3.74
N GLU A 87 7.20 -8.99 -5.02
CA GLU A 87 7.90 -10.03 -5.78
C GLU A 87 9.32 -9.60 -6.18
N CYS A 88 9.56 -8.32 -6.50
CA CYS A 88 10.88 -7.81 -6.86
C CYS A 88 11.85 -7.67 -5.67
N CYS A 89 11.40 -7.90 -4.43
CA CYS A 89 12.21 -7.81 -3.20
C CYS A 89 12.68 -9.19 -2.68
N VAL A 90 12.70 -10.24 -3.52
CA VAL A 90 13.23 -11.58 -3.20
C VAL A 90 14.57 -11.81 -3.88
#